data_AF-A0A967CHW9-F1
#
_entry.id   AF-A0A967CHW9-F1
#
_cell.length_a   1.000
_cell.length_b   1.000
_cell.length_c   1.000
_cell.angle_alpha   90.00
_cell.angle_beta   90.00
_cell.angle_gamma   90.00
#
_symmetry.space_group_name_H-M   'P 1'
#
loop_
_entity.id
_entity.type
_entity.pdbx_description
1 polymer ?
#
loop_
_entity_poly.entity_id
_entity_poly.type
_entity_poly.pdbx_seq_one_letter_code
_entity_poly.pdbx_strand_id
1 'polypeptide(L)'
;LSRAEADGNLAQSRLESLELTVARHEEEAMEARIQLQAATKAVEELGDLDTARRETEDIKTTVEASRMTMMTKRSACDELRREGEARLKRMSEIEKEMNIWRHRLQTAEQRSAELLQRQSETEETLKEANLKPDEIAQKRTKIDASVVAAQTRCKEAGDALALGETTQRESVQRERDAERAASEAREERAVSQARADAARDQQAKAASRIEEDLGQTPQLLLAKLNRDADKMPPAGDVEAEVGRLKRQRDALGAVNLRAEEDAKEVEAEYTSLASEKADLEEAVKALRNGISNLNREGRERLLTAFEQVNSNFGMLFKHLFGGGEADLVMVESDDPLEAGLEIMCQPPGKKLSTMSLLSGGEQTLTALALIFAVFLANPAPICVLDEVDAPLDDANVTRFCDMLDEMCRRTDTRFLIITHHAVTMARMDRLFGVTMQEQGVSQLVSVDLKRAETMVA
;
A
#
# COMPACT_ATOMS: atom_id res chain seq x y z
N LEU A 1 -2.11 180.44 -39.83
CA LEU A 1 -0.70 179.96 -39.89
C LEU A 1 -0.41 178.90 -38.78
N SER A 2 -1.39 178.24 -38.15
CA SER A 2 -2.04 176.96 -38.53
C SER A 2 -1.16 175.75 -38.97
N ARG A 3 0.17 175.86 -39.07
CA ARG A 3 1.05 174.72 -39.43
C ARG A 3 2.16 174.48 -38.40
N ALA A 4 2.63 175.53 -37.72
CA ALA A 4 3.65 175.42 -36.67
C ALA A 4 3.14 174.80 -35.35
N GLU A 5 1.85 174.96 -35.01
CA GLU A 5 1.26 174.36 -33.79
C GLU A 5 1.01 172.84 -33.93
N ALA A 6 0.81 172.34 -35.15
CA ALA A 6 0.61 170.92 -35.39
C ALA A 6 1.92 170.11 -35.28
N ASP A 7 3.03 170.66 -35.77
CA ASP A 7 4.35 170.01 -35.70
C ASP A 7 4.89 169.98 -34.25
N GLY A 8 4.57 170.98 -33.43
CA GLY A 8 4.95 171.01 -32.00
C GLY A 8 4.30 169.90 -31.18
N ASN A 9 2.99 169.68 -31.34
CA ASN A 9 2.28 168.62 -30.63
C ASN A 9 2.73 167.21 -31.06
N LEU A 10 3.10 167.02 -32.33
CA LEU A 10 3.58 165.73 -32.83
C LEU A 10 4.99 165.38 -32.29
N ALA A 11 5.85 166.39 -32.11
CA ALA A 11 7.16 166.22 -31.49
C ALA A 11 7.04 165.88 -29.99
N GLN A 12 6.10 166.49 -29.28
CA GLN A 12 5.88 166.25 -27.85
C GLN A 12 5.32 164.85 -27.58
N SER A 13 4.38 164.38 -28.40
CA SER A 13 3.89 162.99 -28.32
C SER A 13 4.98 161.95 -28.61
N ARG A 14 5.93 162.25 -29.52
CA ARG A 14 7.09 161.37 -29.78
C ARG A 14 8.07 161.34 -28.60
N LEU A 15 8.25 162.46 -27.90
CA LEU A 15 9.12 162.51 -26.72
C LEU A 15 8.54 161.64 -25.59
N GLU A 16 7.25 161.79 -25.27
CA GLU A 16 6.57 160.99 -24.25
C GLU A 16 6.59 159.49 -24.60
N SER A 17 6.39 159.14 -25.88
CA SER A 17 6.52 157.76 -26.36
C SER A 17 7.91 157.18 -26.15
N LEU A 18 8.97 157.97 -26.39
CA LEU A 18 10.35 157.52 -26.24
C LEU A 18 10.74 157.38 -24.76
N GLU A 19 10.30 158.30 -23.90
CA GLU A 19 10.49 158.22 -22.45
C GLU A 19 9.84 156.95 -21.88
N LEU A 20 8.64 156.61 -22.33
CA LEU A 20 7.96 155.38 -21.91
C LEU A 20 8.72 154.11 -22.34
N THR A 21 9.32 154.11 -23.54
CA THR A 21 10.13 152.97 -24.01
C THR A 21 11.46 152.82 -23.26
N VAL A 22 12.09 153.93 -22.85
CA VAL A 22 13.31 153.89 -22.02
C VAL A 22 12.98 153.30 -20.65
N ALA A 23 11.91 153.76 -20.01
CA ALA A 23 11.48 153.23 -18.72
C ALA A 23 11.20 151.70 -18.78
N ARG A 24 10.53 151.23 -19.84
CA ARG A 24 10.27 149.79 -20.03
C ARG A 24 11.55 148.96 -20.17
N HIS A 25 12.54 149.46 -20.93
CA HIS A 25 13.80 148.73 -21.11
C HIS A 25 14.70 148.77 -19.86
N GLU A 26 14.61 149.82 -19.03
CA GLU A 26 15.26 149.82 -17.72
C GLU A 26 14.66 148.76 -16.78
N GLU A 27 13.34 148.59 -16.80
CA GLU A 27 12.64 147.58 -16.00
C GLU A 27 13.01 146.15 -16.46
N GLU A 28 13.00 145.87 -17.77
CA GLU A 28 13.43 144.59 -18.34
C GLU A 28 14.90 144.25 -18.01
N ALA A 29 15.79 145.26 -18.04
CA ALA A 29 17.20 145.06 -17.70
C ALA A 29 17.41 144.78 -16.20
N MET A 30 16.58 145.37 -15.33
CA MET A 30 16.61 145.11 -13.89
C MET A 30 16.12 143.68 -13.58
N GLU A 31 15.06 143.24 -14.23
CA GLU A 31 14.50 141.89 -14.08
C GLU A 31 15.50 140.81 -14.55
N ALA A 32 16.17 141.03 -15.69
CA ALA A 32 17.20 140.13 -16.19
C ALA A 32 18.42 140.04 -15.24
N ARG A 33 18.80 141.14 -14.57
CA ARG A 33 19.88 141.12 -13.56
C ARG A 33 19.50 140.30 -12.34
N ILE A 34 18.26 140.41 -11.87
CA ILE A 34 17.75 139.62 -10.73
C ILE A 34 17.75 138.12 -11.09
N GLN A 35 17.29 137.75 -12.28
CA GLN A 35 17.31 136.34 -12.72
C GLN A 35 18.73 135.79 -12.84
N LEU A 36 19.68 136.56 -13.40
CA LEU A 36 21.07 136.15 -13.47
C LEU A 36 21.63 135.89 -12.07
N GLN A 37 21.38 136.79 -11.12
CA GLN A 37 21.87 136.68 -9.74
C GLN A 37 21.26 135.48 -9.00
N ALA A 38 19.98 135.17 -9.25
CA ALA A 38 19.34 133.96 -8.71
C ALA A 38 19.93 132.68 -9.32
N ALA A 39 20.21 132.67 -10.62
CA ALA A 39 20.79 131.52 -11.31
C ALA A 39 22.25 131.27 -10.89
N THR A 40 23.09 132.30 -10.74
CA THR A 40 24.46 132.13 -10.21
C THR A 40 24.43 131.59 -8.79
N LYS A 41 23.54 132.10 -7.93
CA LYS A 41 23.43 131.61 -6.56
C LYS A 41 22.99 130.15 -6.49
N ALA A 42 22.05 129.73 -7.35
CA ALA A 42 21.61 128.32 -7.42
C ALA A 42 22.73 127.38 -7.90
N VAL A 43 23.63 127.85 -8.78
CA VAL A 43 24.81 127.07 -9.20
C VAL A 43 25.88 127.02 -8.12
N GLU A 44 26.07 128.08 -7.34
CA GLU A 44 26.98 128.08 -6.18
C GLU A 44 26.46 127.23 -5.01
N GLU A 45 25.14 127.13 -4.83
CA GLU A 45 24.52 126.28 -3.80
C GLU A 45 24.51 124.79 -4.18
N LEU A 46 24.69 124.45 -5.45
CA LEU A 46 24.94 123.08 -5.89
C LEU A 46 26.38 122.71 -5.52
N GLY A 47 26.55 121.85 -4.52
CA GLY A 47 27.85 121.33 -4.12
C GLY A 47 28.58 120.59 -5.25
N ASP A 48 29.83 120.19 -5.01
CA ASP A 48 30.65 119.50 -6.01
C ASP A 48 30.04 118.13 -6.38
N LEU A 49 29.51 118.01 -7.61
CA LEU A 49 28.89 116.77 -8.10
C LEU A 49 29.90 115.62 -8.27
N ASP A 50 31.19 115.93 -8.43
CA ASP A 50 32.22 114.90 -8.60
C ASP A 50 32.56 114.22 -7.27
N THR A 51 32.41 114.89 -6.13
CA THR A 51 32.58 114.26 -4.81
C THR A 51 31.45 113.28 -4.52
N ALA A 52 30.18 113.68 -4.75
CA ALA A 52 29.02 112.80 -4.56
C ALA A 52 29.07 111.54 -5.44
N ARG A 53 29.57 111.66 -6.68
CA ARG A 53 29.79 110.50 -7.58
C ARG A 53 30.86 109.55 -7.06
N ARG A 54 31.98 110.07 -6.55
CA ARG A 54 33.04 109.24 -5.95
C ARG A 54 32.54 108.50 -4.72
N GLU A 55 31.83 109.19 -3.82
CA GLU A 55 31.23 108.56 -2.64
C GLU A 55 30.27 107.42 -3.00
N THR A 56 29.46 107.61 -4.05
CA THR A 56 28.51 106.59 -4.52
C THR A 56 29.22 105.34 -5.07
N GLU A 57 30.30 105.53 -5.86
CA GLU A 57 31.10 104.40 -6.37
C GLU A 57 31.89 103.70 -5.26
N ASP A 58 32.43 104.43 -4.28
CA ASP A 58 33.10 103.85 -3.11
C ASP A 58 32.12 103.02 -2.26
N ILE A 59 30.88 103.49 -2.06
CA ILE A 59 29.84 102.73 -1.36
C ILE A 59 29.48 101.47 -2.18
N LYS A 60 29.32 101.60 -3.50
CA LYS A 60 28.93 100.48 -4.36
C LYS A 60 29.99 99.38 -4.36
N THR A 61 31.26 99.73 -4.51
CA THR A 61 32.38 98.77 -4.43
C THR A 61 32.47 98.10 -3.05
N THR A 62 32.23 98.86 -1.98
CA THR A 62 32.18 98.31 -0.61
C THR A 62 31.03 97.32 -0.42
N VAL A 63 29.85 97.61 -0.98
CA VAL A 63 28.68 96.73 -0.94
C VAL A 63 28.93 95.46 -1.76
N GLU A 64 29.53 95.57 -2.94
CA GLU A 64 29.89 94.42 -3.79
C GLU A 64 30.93 93.51 -3.09
N ALA A 65 31.98 94.09 -2.50
CA ALA A 65 32.96 93.35 -1.71
C ALA A 65 32.33 92.64 -0.50
N SER A 66 31.44 93.34 0.21
CA SER A 66 30.70 92.78 1.36
C SER A 66 29.77 91.63 0.93
N ARG A 67 29.11 91.76 -0.24
CA ARG A 67 28.24 90.73 -0.80
C ARG A 67 29.02 89.49 -1.22
N MET A 68 30.19 89.66 -1.84
CA MET A 68 31.08 88.55 -2.19
C MET A 68 31.58 87.81 -0.93
N THR A 69 31.94 88.55 0.10
CA THR A 69 32.35 87.97 1.39
C THR A 69 31.19 87.22 2.05
N MET A 70 29.97 87.76 2.02
CA MET A 70 28.79 87.08 2.55
C MET A 70 28.47 85.79 1.77
N MET A 71 28.55 85.82 0.44
CA MET A 71 28.32 84.62 -0.39
C MET A 71 29.35 83.53 -0.13
N THR A 72 30.64 83.86 -0.02
CA THR A 72 31.71 82.89 0.27
C THR A 72 31.60 82.30 1.68
N LYS A 73 31.25 83.11 2.69
CA LYS A 73 31.00 82.59 4.05
C LYS A 73 29.76 81.72 4.12
N ARG A 74 28.70 82.08 3.38
CA ARG A 74 27.48 81.28 3.28
C ARG A 74 27.74 79.93 2.60
N SER A 75 28.46 79.91 1.47
CA SER A 75 28.79 78.66 0.80
C SER A 75 29.63 77.74 1.68
N ALA A 76 30.62 78.28 2.41
CA ALA A 76 31.41 77.51 3.36
C ALA A 76 30.57 76.94 4.52
N CYS A 77 29.60 77.71 5.03
CA CYS A 77 28.67 77.24 6.06
C CYS A 77 27.75 76.12 5.53
N ASP A 78 27.20 76.28 4.32
CA ASP A 78 26.35 75.28 3.68
C ASP A 78 27.13 73.99 3.38
N GLU A 79 28.40 74.10 2.99
CA GLU A 79 29.31 72.95 2.78
C GLU A 79 29.59 72.21 4.08
N LEU A 80 29.98 72.92 5.15
CA LEU A 80 30.16 72.33 6.48
C LEU A 80 28.88 71.68 7.01
N ARG A 81 27.71 72.28 6.73
CA ARG A 81 26.42 71.70 7.12
C ARG A 81 26.15 70.40 6.38
N ARG A 82 26.38 70.35 5.06
CA ARG A 82 26.23 69.13 4.25
C ARG A 82 27.19 68.03 4.70
N GLU A 83 28.44 68.37 5.01
CA GLU A 83 29.40 67.40 5.56
C GLU A 83 28.94 66.86 6.92
N GLY A 84 28.44 67.73 7.81
CA GLY A 84 27.88 67.32 9.10
C GLY A 84 26.69 66.38 8.95
N GLU A 85 25.74 66.72 8.08
CA GLU A 85 24.58 65.88 7.76
C GLU A 85 25.01 64.52 7.17
N ALA A 86 26.01 64.49 6.29
CA ALA A 86 26.56 63.26 5.72
C ALA A 86 27.24 62.38 6.77
N ARG A 87 28.02 62.97 7.69
CA ARG A 87 28.65 62.25 8.82
C ARG A 87 27.61 61.67 9.77
N LEU A 88 26.55 62.40 10.09
CA LEU A 88 25.45 61.90 10.93
C LEU A 88 24.72 60.71 10.28
N LYS A 89 24.43 60.81 8.98
CA LYS A 89 23.86 59.67 8.23
C LYS A 89 24.78 58.46 8.27
N ARG A 90 26.09 58.66 8.05
CA ARG A 90 27.07 57.58 8.07
C ARG A 90 27.20 56.93 9.46
N MET A 91 27.17 57.72 10.54
CA MET A 91 27.16 57.18 11.90
C MET A 91 25.94 56.31 12.16
N SER A 92 24.74 56.73 11.72
CA SER A 92 23.51 55.93 11.85
C SER A 92 23.57 54.62 11.06
N GLU A 93 24.16 54.62 9.86
CA GLU A 93 24.39 53.40 9.08
C GLU A 93 25.34 52.44 9.78
N ILE A 94 26.48 52.94 10.27
CA ILE A 94 27.47 52.14 11.00
C ILE A 94 26.84 51.53 12.27
N GLU A 95 26.02 52.28 12.99
CA GLU A 95 25.32 51.79 14.18
C GLU A 95 24.34 50.66 13.84
N LYS A 96 23.59 50.80 12.73
CA LYS A 96 22.72 49.71 12.22
C LYS A 96 23.53 48.47 11.84
N GLU A 97 24.63 48.64 11.12
CA GLU A 97 25.52 47.54 10.75
C GLU A 97 26.11 46.84 11.98
N MET A 98 26.61 47.60 12.96
CA MET A 98 27.12 47.06 14.22
C MET A 98 26.07 46.22 14.96
N ASN A 99 24.82 46.68 15.01
CA ASN A 99 23.74 45.94 15.67
C ASN A 99 23.41 44.64 14.92
N ILE A 100 23.41 44.65 13.59
CA ILE A 100 23.24 43.43 12.78
C ILE A 100 24.37 42.44 13.06
N TRP A 101 25.63 42.90 13.08
CA TRP A 101 26.77 42.03 13.34
C TRP A 101 26.80 41.47 14.76
N ARG A 102 26.41 42.27 15.77
CA ARG A 102 26.26 41.79 17.15
C ARG A 102 25.19 40.70 17.25
N HIS A 103 24.05 40.88 16.60
CA HIS A 103 23.00 39.87 16.61
C HIS A 103 23.43 38.58 15.90
N ARG A 104 24.18 38.69 14.80
CA ARG A 104 24.77 37.54 14.11
C ARG A 104 25.76 36.78 14.99
N LEU A 105 26.64 37.50 15.70
CA LEU A 105 27.60 36.91 16.62
C LEU A 105 26.88 36.15 17.74
N GLN A 106 25.90 36.78 18.39
CA GLN A 106 25.10 36.16 19.45
C GLN A 106 24.41 34.88 18.97
N THR A 107 23.82 34.91 17.77
CA THR A 107 23.17 33.73 17.17
C THR A 107 24.17 32.61 16.87
N ALA A 108 25.37 32.96 16.40
CA ALA A 108 26.43 31.98 16.13
C ALA A 108 26.98 31.35 17.43
N GLU A 109 27.14 32.14 18.48
CA GLU A 109 27.56 31.67 19.81
C GLU A 109 26.54 30.68 20.40
N GLN A 110 25.25 31.00 20.32
CA GLN A 110 24.17 30.10 20.76
C GLN A 110 24.20 28.77 20.00
N ARG A 111 24.31 28.82 18.66
CA ARG A 111 24.39 27.59 17.83
C ARG A 111 25.65 26.78 18.13
N SER A 112 26.78 27.43 18.38
CA SER A 112 28.03 26.74 18.73
C SER A 112 27.89 25.99 20.06
N ALA A 113 27.27 26.63 21.06
CA ALA A 113 27.00 25.99 22.35
C ALA A 113 26.05 24.78 22.21
N GLU A 114 24.98 24.91 21.43
CA GLU A 114 24.04 23.82 21.14
C GLU A 114 24.73 22.63 20.45
N LEU A 115 25.59 22.91 19.45
CA LEU A 115 26.33 21.86 18.75
C LEU A 115 27.32 21.14 19.65
N LEU A 116 28.01 21.85 20.54
CA LEU A 116 28.92 21.26 21.53
C LEU A 116 28.17 20.36 22.52
N GLN A 117 27.00 20.79 22.99
CA GLN A 117 26.16 19.96 23.86
C GLN A 117 25.72 18.69 23.13
N ARG A 118 25.20 18.83 21.91
CA ARG A 118 24.75 17.69 21.10
C ARG A 118 25.89 16.73 20.77
N GLN A 119 27.10 17.23 20.55
CA GLN A 119 28.29 16.40 20.38
C GLN A 119 28.55 15.56 21.63
N SER A 120 28.54 16.18 22.83
CA SER A 120 28.76 15.47 24.10
C SER A 120 27.74 14.36 24.33
N GLU A 121 26.45 14.65 24.13
CA GLU A 121 25.36 13.66 24.27
C GLU A 121 25.51 12.51 23.26
N THR A 122 25.92 12.83 22.03
CA THR A 122 26.14 11.81 20.98
C THR A 122 27.36 10.94 21.30
N GLU A 123 28.42 11.51 21.88
CA GLU A 123 29.61 10.75 22.29
C GLU A 123 29.32 9.80 23.46
N GLU A 124 28.47 10.19 24.41
CA GLU A 124 28.03 9.31 25.49
C GLU A 124 27.17 8.15 24.97
N THR A 125 26.16 8.45 24.15
CA THR A 125 25.31 7.41 23.53
C THR A 125 26.11 6.46 22.63
N LEU A 126 27.14 6.96 21.93
CA LEU A 126 28.05 6.12 21.15
C LEU A 126 28.87 5.18 22.04
N LYS A 127 29.39 5.67 23.17
CA LYS A 127 30.11 4.83 24.14
C LYS A 127 29.22 3.71 24.69
N GLU A 128 27.98 4.03 25.05
CA GLU A 128 27.01 3.03 25.50
C GLU A 128 26.67 2.02 24.41
N ALA A 129 26.45 2.50 23.17
CA ALA A 129 26.16 1.64 22.03
C ALA A 129 27.32 0.67 21.72
N ASN A 130 28.56 1.11 21.88
CA ASN A 130 29.75 0.28 21.65
C ASN A 130 29.93 -0.84 22.69
N LEU A 131 29.32 -0.74 23.88
CA LEU A 131 29.38 -1.80 24.91
C LEU A 131 28.34 -2.91 24.68
N LYS A 132 27.22 -2.60 24.00
CA LYS A 132 26.13 -3.57 23.77
C LYS A 132 26.55 -4.84 23.02
N PRO A 133 27.39 -4.81 21.98
CA PRO A 133 27.84 -6.02 21.29
C PRO A 133 28.51 -7.03 22.22
N ASP A 134 29.36 -6.58 23.14
CA ASP A 134 30.05 -7.46 24.09
C ASP A 134 29.09 -8.06 25.12
N GLU A 135 28.14 -7.28 25.62
CA GLU A 135 27.08 -7.80 26.50
C GLU A 135 26.22 -8.86 25.80
N ILE A 136 25.86 -8.61 24.54
CA ILE A 136 25.08 -9.55 23.73
C ILE A 136 25.91 -10.81 23.47
N ALA A 137 27.20 -10.69 23.16
CA ALA A 137 28.09 -11.82 22.97
C ALA A 137 28.20 -12.68 24.24
N GLN A 138 28.33 -12.07 25.42
CA GLN A 138 28.35 -12.78 26.70
C GLN A 138 27.01 -13.46 27.03
N LYS A 139 25.88 -12.82 26.71
CA LYS A 139 24.56 -13.43 26.89
C LYS A 139 24.40 -14.63 25.95
N ARG A 140 24.83 -14.49 24.70
CA ARG A 140 24.77 -15.55 23.69
C ARG A 140 25.60 -16.77 24.11
N THR A 141 26.84 -16.58 24.56
CA THR A 141 27.68 -17.71 25.02
C THR A 141 27.07 -18.44 26.22
N LYS A 142 26.44 -17.72 27.16
CA LYS A 142 25.70 -18.34 28.28
C LYS A 142 24.50 -19.15 27.82
N ILE A 143 23.74 -18.64 26.84
CA ILE A 143 22.58 -19.34 26.27
C ILE A 143 23.05 -20.56 25.47
N ASP A 144 24.08 -20.43 24.65
CA ASP A 144 24.62 -21.56 23.88
C ASP A 144 25.09 -22.69 24.81
N ALA A 145 25.75 -22.36 25.92
CA ALA A 145 26.13 -23.33 26.94
C ALA A 145 24.93 -24.01 27.61
N SER A 146 23.84 -23.28 27.89
CA SER A 146 22.63 -23.85 28.49
C SER A 146 21.87 -24.75 27.51
N VAL A 147 21.85 -24.40 26.23
CA VAL A 147 21.27 -25.22 25.16
C VAL A 147 22.03 -26.54 25.02
N VAL A 148 23.36 -26.51 24.98
CA VAL A 148 24.18 -27.72 24.92
C VAL A 148 23.92 -28.62 26.14
N ALA A 149 23.89 -28.03 27.35
CA ALA A 149 23.59 -28.79 28.57
C ALA A 149 22.18 -29.42 28.54
N ALA A 150 21.18 -28.71 28.02
CA ALA A 150 19.82 -29.21 27.88
C ALA A 150 19.72 -30.34 26.83
N GLN A 151 20.42 -30.21 25.71
CA GLN A 151 20.48 -31.24 24.66
C GLN A 151 21.12 -32.52 25.18
N THR A 152 22.24 -32.42 25.91
CA THR A 152 22.88 -33.57 26.54
C THR A 152 21.93 -34.27 27.51
N ARG A 153 21.26 -33.51 28.38
CA ARG A 153 20.28 -34.09 29.33
C ARG A 153 19.11 -34.76 28.62
N CYS A 154 18.60 -34.17 27.53
CA CYS A 154 17.52 -34.75 26.74
C CYS A 154 17.94 -36.07 26.10
N LYS A 155 19.18 -36.14 25.58
CA LYS A 155 19.73 -37.35 24.99
C LYS A 155 19.90 -38.46 26.04
N GLU A 156 20.50 -38.15 27.19
CA GLU A 156 20.67 -39.11 28.28
C GLU A 156 19.33 -39.66 28.80
N ALA A 157 18.33 -38.79 28.95
CA ALA A 157 16.98 -39.21 29.34
C ALA A 157 16.30 -40.07 28.27
N GLY A 158 16.48 -39.75 26.99
CA GLY A 158 15.97 -40.55 25.87
C GLY A 158 16.61 -41.94 25.79
N ASP A 159 17.93 -42.03 25.94
CA ASP A 159 18.66 -43.29 25.95
C ASP A 159 18.23 -44.17 27.14
N ALA A 160 18.05 -43.56 28.33
CA ALA A 160 17.56 -44.26 29.52
C ALA A 160 16.11 -44.77 29.35
N LEU A 161 15.23 -43.97 28.73
CA LEU A 161 13.85 -44.38 28.44
C LEU A 161 13.83 -45.56 27.47
N ALA A 162 14.58 -45.48 26.37
CA ALA A 162 14.65 -46.55 25.37
C ALA A 162 15.14 -47.87 25.98
N LEU A 163 16.17 -47.82 26.85
CA LEU A 163 16.64 -48.99 27.58
C LEU A 163 15.55 -49.54 28.52
N GLY A 164 14.87 -48.67 29.25
CA GLY A 164 13.77 -49.03 30.14
C GLY A 164 12.61 -49.73 29.42
N GLU A 165 12.16 -49.17 28.30
CA GLU A 165 11.10 -49.76 27.47
C GLU A 165 11.49 -51.13 26.90
N THR A 166 12.74 -51.27 26.45
CA THR A 166 13.25 -52.54 25.93
C THR A 166 13.25 -53.61 27.03
N THR A 167 13.73 -53.25 28.23
CA THR A 167 13.78 -54.14 29.40
C THR A 167 12.37 -54.54 29.85
N GLN A 168 11.41 -53.61 29.80
CA GLN A 168 10.02 -53.88 30.12
C GLN A 168 9.39 -54.85 29.12
N ARG A 169 9.59 -54.63 27.81
CA ARG A 169 9.10 -55.53 26.75
C ARG A 169 9.65 -56.95 26.91
N GLU A 170 10.94 -57.09 27.18
CA GLU A 170 11.55 -58.39 27.45
C GLU A 170 10.95 -59.08 28.69
N SER A 171 10.71 -58.32 29.76
CA SER A 171 10.11 -58.84 30.99
C SER A 171 8.68 -59.34 30.78
N VAL A 172 7.85 -58.57 30.06
CA VAL A 172 6.48 -58.95 29.71
C VAL A 172 6.47 -60.19 28.81
N GLN A 173 7.40 -60.29 27.87
CA GLN A 173 7.49 -61.47 27.01
C GLN A 173 7.86 -62.72 27.82
N ARG A 174 8.84 -62.61 28.74
CA ARG A 174 9.21 -63.71 29.65
C ARG A 174 8.06 -64.13 30.56
N GLU A 175 7.27 -63.18 31.06
CA GLU A 175 6.08 -63.45 31.86
C GLU A 175 5.05 -64.27 31.06
N ARG A 176 4.72 -63.83 29.83
CA ARG A 176 3.77 -64.54 28.95
C ARG A 176 4.24 -65.94 28.59
N ASP A 177 5.52 -66.11 28.28
CA ASP A 177 6.08 -67.42 27.96
C ASP A 177 6.04 -68.36 29.19
N ALA A 178 6.31 -67.85 30.39
CA ALA A 178 6.17 -68.60 31.63
C ALA A 178 4.70 -68.97 31.94
N GLU A 179 3.77 -68.05 31.70
CA GLU A 179 2.33 -68.30 31.88
C GLU A 179 1.81 -69.36 30.91
N ARG A 180 2.22 -69.29 29.63
CA ARG A 180 1.90 -70.32 28.63
C ARG A 180 2.41 -71.70 29.06
N ALA A 181 3.68 -71.80 29.45
CA ALA A 181 4.27 -73.06 29.91
C ALA A 181 3.56 -73.61 31.16
N ALA A 182 3.15 -72.73 32.09
CA ALA A 182 2.38 -73.13 33.27
C ALA A 182 0.98 -73.63 32.90
N SER A 183 0.33 -73.02 31.90
CA SER A 183 -0.98 -73.46 31.41
C SER A 183 -0.90 -74.82 30.73
N GLU A 184 0.08 -75.03 29.84
CA GLU A 184 0.32 -76.30 29.16
C GLU A 184 0.57 -77.43 30.18
N ALA A 185 1.41 -77.19 31.19
CA ALA A 185 1.68 -78.16 32.24
C ALA A 185 0.42 -78.49 33.09
N ARG A 186 -0.46 -77.51 33.33
CA ARG A 186 -1.74 -77.74 34.03
C ARG A 186 -2.69 -78.58 33.19
N GLU A 187 -2.75 -78.32 31.90
CA GLU A 187 -3.57 -79.08 30.96
C GLU A 187 -3.09 -80.52 30.84
N GLU A 188 -1.79 -80.75 30.64
CA GLU A 188 -1.21 -82.09 30.60
C GLU A 188 -1.46 -82.88 31.89
N ARG A 189 -1.34 -82.21 33.05
CA ARG A 189 -1.68 -82.81 34.35
C ARG A 189 -3.16 -83.15 34.43
N ALA A 190 -4.05 -82.24 34.01
CA ALA A 190 -5.49 -82.47 34.03
C ALA A 190 -5.89 -83.62 33.11
N VAL A 191 -5.33 -83.69 31.90
CA VAL A 191 -5.54 -84.80 30.96
C VAL A 191 -5.05 -86.12 31.54
N SER A 192 -3.85 -86.14 32.13
CA SER A 192 -3.28 -87.34 32.74
C SER A 192 -4.11 -87.80 33.95
N GLN A 193 -4.57 -86.87 34.77
CA GLN A 193 -5.44 -87.14 35.91
C GLN A 193 -6.81 -87.68 35.46
N ALA A 194 -7.44 -87.03 34.47
CA ALA A 194 -8.71 -87.49 33.90
C ALA A 194 -8.60 -88.87 33.26
N ARG A 195 -7.49 -89.18 32.57
CA ARG A 195 -7.22 -90.53 32.05
C ARG A 195 -7.09 -91.55 33.16
N ALA A 196 -6.37 -91.23 34.24
CA ALA A 196 -6.22 -92.12 35.38
C ALA A 196 -7.55 -92.37 36.08
N ASP A 197 -8.36 -91.32 36.29
CA ASP A 197 -9.66 -91.42 36.95
C ASP A 197 -10.67 -92.15 36.06
N ALA A 198 -10.71 -91.88 34.75
CA ALA A 198 -11.53 -92.62 33.80
C ALA A 198 -11.17 -94.12 33.74
N ALA A 199 -9.88 -94.45 33.80
CA ALA A 199 -9.44 -95.85 33.85
C ALA A 199 -9.90 -96.54 35.15
N ARG A 200 -9.82 -95.86 36.30
CA ARG A 200 -10.33 -96.38 37.58
C ARG A 200 -11.85 -96.54 37.56
N ASP A 201 -12.57 -95.57 37.04
CA ASP A 201 -14.03 -95.61 36.90
C ASP A 201 -14.48 -96.72 35.95
N GLN A 202 -13.81 -96.90 34.82
CA GLN A 202 -14.08 -97.99 33.89
C GLN A 202 -13.82 -99.35 34.55
N GLN A 203 -12.72 -99.49 35.29
CA GLN A 203 -12.44 -100.70 36.07
C GLN A 203 -13.54 -100.97 37.09
N ALA A 204 -13.97 -99.95 37.85
CA ALA A 204 -15.01 -100.06 38.86
C ALA A 204 -16.39 -100.38 38.26
N LYS A 205 -16.77 -99.72 37.16
CA LYS A 205 -18.02 -99.98 36.43
C LYS A 205 -18.04 -101.36 35.81
N ALA A 206 -16.94 -101.80 35.20
CA ALA A 206 -16.82 -103.16 34.68
C ALA A 206 -16.97 -104.19 35.81
N ALA A 207 -16.35 -103.93 36.97
CA ALA A 207 -16.50 -104.80 38.14
C ALA A 207 -17.94 -104.84 38.68
N SER A 208 -18.57 -103.67 38.87
CA SER A 208 -19.95 -103.56 39.34
C SER A 208 -20.94 -104.17 38.38
N ARG A 209 -20.75 -104.00 37.06
CA ARG A 209 -21.62 -104.59 36.04
C ARG A 209 -21.52 -106.11 36.03
N ILE A 210 -20.32 -106.66 36.18
CA ILE A 210 -20.11 -108.10 36.34
C ILE A 210 -20.85 -108.61 37.60
N GLU A 211 -20.80 -107.85 38.69
CA GLU A 211 -21.49 -108.19 39.93
C GLU A 211 -23.02 -108.10 39.82
N GLU A 212 -23.55 -107.05 39.17
CA GLU A 212 -24.98 -106.83 38.99
C GLU A 212 -25.61 -107.80 37.98
N ASP A 213 -25.00 -107.97 36.81
CA ASP A 213 -25.55 -108.80 35.72
C ASP A 213 -25.43 -110.32 36.03
N LEU A 214 -24.40 -110.72 36.79
CA LEU A 214 -24.03 -112.14 36.95
C LEU A 214 -23.95 -112.59 38.41
N GLY A 215 -24.07 -111.68 39.39
CA GLY A 215 -24.04 -112.00 40.82
C GLY A 215 -22.67 -112.46 41.33
N GLN A 216 -21.57 -112.08 40.66
CA GLN A 216 -20.22 -112.57 40.96
C GLN A 216 -19.17 -111.47 40.88
N THR A 217 -18.05 -111.62 41.58
CA THR A 217 -16.91 -110.72 41.41
C THR A 217 -16.12 -111.05 40.13
N PRO A 218 -15.40 -110.08 39.53
CA PRO A 218 -14.62 -110.30 38.31
C PRO A 218 -13.63 -111.47 38.40
N GLN A 219 -12.99 -111.65 39.56
CA GLN A 219 -12.05 -112.75 39.81
C GLN A 219 -12.75 -114.11 39.82
N LEU A 220 -13.97 -114.19 40.35
CA LEU A 220 -14.79 -115.41 40.37
C LEU A 220 -15.39 -115.72 38.99
N LEU A 221 -15.80 -114.69 38.24
CA LEU A 221 -16.30 -114.84 36.87
C LEU A 221 -15.21 -115.37 35.94
N LEU A 222 -14.00 -114.82 36.01
CA LEU A 222 -12.85 -115.27 35.23
C LEU A 222 -12.51 -116.74 35.52
N ALA A 223 -12.54 -117.14 36.81
CA ALA A 223 -12.35 -118.53 37.22
C ALA A 223 -13.44 -119.47 36.69
N LYS A 224 -14.71 -119.02 36.63
CA LYS A 224 -15.84 -119.79 36.08
C LYS A 224 -15.79 -119.94 34.57
N LEU A 225 -15.42 -118.88 33.85
CA LEU A 225 -15.28 -118.90 32.40
C LEU A 225 -14.12 -119.79 31.95
N ASN A 226 -13.22 -120.17 32.87
CA ASN A 226 -12.04 -121.02 32.66
C ASN A 226 -11.27 -120.64 31.38
N ARG A 227 -11.12 -119.33 31.20
CA ARG A 227 -10.49 -118.70 30.04
C ARG A 227 -9.28 -117.93 30.53
N ASP A 228 -8.21 -118.05 29.77
CA ASP A 228 -6.97 -117.33 30.01
C ASP A 228 -7.17 -115.85 29.65
N ALA A 229 -7.00 -114.96 30.63
CA ALA A 229 -7.25 -113.53 30.47
C ALA A 229 -6.37 -112.92 29.37
N ASP A 230 -5.14 -113.44 29.20
CA ASP A 230 -4.18 -112.96 28.21
C ASP A 230 -4.47 -113.46 26.78
N LYS A 231 -5.42 -114.39 26.61
CA LYS A 231 -5.82 -114.97 25.31
C LYS A 231 -7.26 -114.64 24.90
N MET A 232 -7.94 -113.78 25.65
CA MET A 232 -9.25 -113.27 25.24
C MET A 232 -9.07 -112.32 24.05
N PRO A 233 -10.04 -112.27 23.10
CA PRO A 233 -10.05 -111.20 22.10
C PRO A 233 -10.02 -109.85 22.81
N PRO A 234 -9.28 -108.85 22.30
CA PRO A 234 -9.27 -107.51 22.86
C PRO A 234 -10.71 -107.02 23.08
N ALA A 235 -11.01 -106.42 24.25
CA ALA A 235 -12.36 -105.93 24.58
C ALA A 235 -12.93 -105.02 23.47
N GLY A 236 -12.05 -104.29 22.78
CA GLY A 236 -12.38 -103.46 21.62
C GLY A 236 -13.01 -104.21 20.44
N ASP A 237 -12.65 -105.47 20.16
CA ASP A 237 -13.22 -106.22 19.04
C ASP A 237 -14.68 -106.66 19.33
N VAL A 238 -14.98 -106.98 20.59
CA VAL A 238 -16.31 -107.37 21.05
C VAL A 238 -17.23 -106.15 21.20
N GLU A 239 -16.70 -105.03 21.72
CA GLU A 239 -17.40 -103.76 21.75
C GLU A 239 -17.61 -103.15 20.36
N ALA A 240 -16.68 -103.37 19.42
CA ALA A 240 -16.81 -102.91 18.04
C ALA A 240 -18.01 -103.54 17.33
N GLU A 241 -18.31 -104.81 17.59
CA GLU A 241 -19.46 -105.50 17.01
C GLU A 241 -20.79 -105.01 17.62
N VAL A 242 -20.83 -104.77 18.93
CA VAL A 242 -21.98 -104.11 19.61
C VAL A 242 -22.14 -102.65 19.13
N GLY A 243 -21.03 -101.95 18.93
CA GLY A 243 -20.97 -100.59 18.41
C GLY A 243 -21.33 -100.49 16.94
N ARG A 244 -21.06 -101.51 16.11
CA ARG A 244 -21.50 -101.59 14.71
C ARG A 244 -23.03 -101.62 14.63
N LEU A 245 -23.67 -102.38 15.51
CA LEU A 245 -25.13 -102.46 15.63
C LEU A 245 -25.75 -101.17 16.22
N LYS A 246 -25.10 -100.51 17.19
CA LYS A 246 -25.52 -99.18 17.68
C LYS A 246 -25.31 -98.06 16.66
N ARG A 247 -24.22 -98.10 15.88
CA ARG A 247 -23.96 -97.15 14.78
C ARG A 247 -24.96 -97.29 13.64
N GLN A 248 -25.44 -98.50 13.35
CA GLN A 248 -26.57 -98.68 12.42
C GLN A 248 -27.86 -98.00 12.93
N ARG A 249 -28.07 -97.95 14.25
CA ARG A 249 -29.18 -97.22 14.87
C ARG A 249 -28.95 -95.70 14.87
N ASP A 250 -27.74 -95.25 15.12
CA ASP A 250 -27.40 -93.81 15.22
C ASP A 250 -27.13 -93.16 13.84
N ALA A 251 -26.85 -93.95 12.80
CA ALA A 251 -26.71 -93.51 11.41
C ALA A 251 -28.02 -93.01 10.77
N LEU A 252 -29.16 -93.20 11.45
CA LEU A 252 -30.41 -92.48 11.18
C LEU A 252 -30.27 -90.96 11.47
N GLY A 253 -29.23 -90.54 12.19
CA GLY A 253 -28.88 -89.15 12.48
C GLY A 253 -29.77 -88.53 13.58
N ALA A 254 -29.19 -87.62 14.36
CA ALA A 254 -30.00 -86.81 15.28
C ALA A 254 -30.84 -85.81 14.47
N VAL A 255 -32.16 -85.83 14.67
CA VAL A 255 -33.05 -84.79 14.14
C VAL A 255 -32.64 -83.46 14.76
N ASN A 256 -32.25 -82.48 13.95
CA ASN A 256 -31.89 -81.16 14.44
C ASN A 256 -33.15 -80.42 14.90
N LEU A 257 -33.47 -80.54 16.19
CA LEU A 257 -34.64 -79.91 16.80
C LEU A 257 -34.56 -78.37 16.85
N ARG A 258 -33.37 -77.78 16.63
CA ARG A 258 -33.15 -76.33 16.58
C ARG A 258 -33.04 -75.76 15.18
N ALA A 259 -33.18 -76.60 14.13
CA ALA A 259 -33.13 -76.13 12.75
C ALA A 259 -34.17 -75.03 12.45
N GLU A 260 -35.31 -75.05 13.13
CA GLU A 260 -36.33 -74.00 12.98
C GLU A 260 -35.95 -72.69 13.68
N GLU A 261 -35.18 -72.73 14.78
CA GLU A 261 -34.68 -71.54 15.47
C GLU A 261 -33.51 -70.91 14.69
N ASP A 262 -32.56 -71.72 14.26
CA ASP A 262 -31.40 -71.27 13.48
C ASP A 262 -31.84 -70.66 12.14
N ALA A 263 -32.88 -71.22 11.50
CA ALA A 263 -33.47 -70.66 10.29
C ALA A 263 -34.10 -69.27 10.56
N LYS A 264 -34.75 -69.07 11.70
CA LYS A 264 -35.33 -67.77 12.08
C LYS A 264 -34.25 -66.72 12.37
N GLU A 265 -33.15 -67.10 13.01
CA GLU A 265 -32.02 -66.19 13.25
C GLU A 265 -31.35 -65.76 11.94
N VAL A 266 -31.07 -66.71 11.04
CA VAL A 266 -30.48 -66.42 9.72
C VAL A 266 -31.43 -65.60 8.85
N GLU A 267 -32.75 -65.85 8.91
CA GLU A 267 -33.75 -65.08 8.19
C GLU A 267 -33.86 -63.64 8.72
N ALA A 268 -33.73 -63.44 10.04
CA ALA A 268 -33.68 -62.10 10.65
C ALA A 268 -32.43 -61.32 10.23
N GLU A 269 -31.26 -61.96 10.24
CA GLU A 269 -30.00 -61.35 9.78
C GLU A 269 -30.07 -61.00 8.28
N TYR A 270 -30.58 -61.92 7.46
CA TYR A 270 -30.80 -61.69 6.04
C TYR A 270 -31.73 -60.49 5.79
N THR A 271 -32.83 -60.40 6.54
CA THR A 271 -33.81 -59.31 6.39
C THR A 271 -33.20 -57.95 6.74
N SER A 272 -32.39 -57.88 7.80
CA SER A 272 -31.66 -56.66 8.19
C SER A 272 -30.70 -56.23 7.09
N LEU A 273 -29.85 -57.15 6.62
CA LEU A 273 -28.86 -56.87 5.57
C LEU A 273 -29.52 -56.48 4.24
N ALA A 274 -30.67 -57.08 3.90
CA ALA A 274 -31.44 -56.71 2.72
C ALA A 274 -32.00 -55.27 2.82
N SER A 275 -32.47 -54.86 4.01
CA SER A 275 -32.95 -53.50 4.26
C SER A 275 -31.83 -52.47 4.19
N GLU A 276 -30.69 -52.74 4.81
CA GLU A 276 -29.51 -51.84 4.77
C GLU A 276 -28.98 -51.67 3.35
N LYS A 277 -28.95 -52.76 2.56
CA LYS A 277 -28.56 -52.70 1.15
C LYS A 277 -29.51 -51.81 0.35
N ALA A 278 -30.82 -51.93 0.55
CA ALA A 278 -31.81 -51.13 -0.16
C ALA A 278 -31.69 -49.64 0.15
N ASP A 279 -31.48 -49.29 1.42
CA ASP A 279 -31.27 -47.90 1.87
C ASP A 279 -29.99 -47.29 1.25
N LEU A 280 -28.90 -48.06 1.23
CA LEU A 280 -27.65 -47.63 0.60
C LEU A 280 -27.81 -47.39 -0.91
N GLU A 281 -28.52 -48.28 -1.60
CA GLU A 281 -28.82 -48.10 -3.03
C GLU A 281 -29.68 -46.87 -3.30
N GLU A 282 -30.62 -46.54 -2.41
CA GLU A 282 -31.44 -45.33 -2.50
C GLU A 282 -30.62 -44.05 -2.25
N ALA A 283 -29.76 -44.05 -1.23
CA ALA A 283 -28.84 -42.94 -0.95
C ALA A 283 -27.89 -42.67 -2.14
N VAL A 284 -27.35 -43.72 -2.76
CA VAL A 284 -26.51 -43.60 -3.96
C VAL A 284 -27.28 -42.99 -5.13
N LYS A 285 -28.55 -43.40 -5.35
CA LYS A 285 -29.41 -42.80 -6.38
C LYS A 285 -29.68 -41.33 -6.10
N ALA A 286 -29.99 -40.97 -4.85
CA ALA A 286 -30.23 -39.58 -4.45
C ALA A 286 -29.00 -38.69 -4.69
N LEU A 287 -27.81 -39.16 -4.31
CA LEU A 287 -26.55 -38.44 -4.54
C LEU A 287 -26.25 -38.25 -6.03
N ARG A 288 -26.43 -39.29 -6.85
CA ARG A 288 -26.23 -39.20 -8.31
C ARG A 288 -27.19 -38.21 -8.97
N ASN A 289 -28.46 -38.19 -8.54
CA ASN A 289 -29.44 -37.21 -9.01
C ASN A 289 -29.05 -35.79 -8.58
N GLY A 290 -28.56 -35.61 -7.35
CA GLY A 290 -28.03 -34.33 -6.87
C GLY A 290 -26.87 -33.82 -7.72
N ILE A 291 -25.88 -34.66 -8.02
CA ILE A 291 -24.74 -34.33 -8.89
C ILE A 291 -25.21 -33.95 -10.30
N SER A 292 -26.15 -34.71 -10.87
CA SER A 292 -26.68 -34.43 -12.21
C SER A 292 -27.39 -33.08 -12.28
N ASN A 293 -28.19 -32.75 -11.26
CA ASN A 293 -28.85 -31.44 -11.18
C ASN A 293 -27.85 -30.29 -11.05
N LEU A 294 -26.83 -30.46 -10.21
CA LEU A 294 -25.78 -29.44 -10.00
C LEU A 294 -24.94 -29.24 -11.27
N ASN A 295 -24.57 -30.32 -11.97
CA ASN A 295 -23.86 -30.22 -13.25
C ASN A 295 -24.71 -29.54 -14.32
N ARG A 296 -26.02 -29.80 -14.37
CA ARG A 296 -26.93 -29.12 -15.30
C ARG A 296 -26.98 -27.62 -15.03
N GLU A 297 -27.13 -27.23 -13.78
CA GLU A 297 -27.12 -25.82 -13.37
C GLU A 297 -25.75 -25.16 -13.65
N GLY A 298 -24.65 -25.88 -13.39
CA GLY A 298 -23.29 -25.43 -13.69
C GLY A 298 -23.08 -25.17 -15.19
N ARG A 299 -23.54 -26.09 -16.06
CA ARG A 299 -23.48 -25.92 -17.53
C ARG A 299 -24.28 -24.71 -17.99
N GLU A 300 -25.50 -24.53 -17.48
CA GLU A 300 -26.37 -23.40 -17.85
C GLU A 300 -25.73 -22.06 -17.45
N ARG A 301 -25.20 -21.95 -16.24
CA ARG A 301 -24.52 -20.73 -15.78
C ARG A 301 -23.23 -20.46 -16.56
N LEU A 302 -22.45 -21.49 -16.87
CA LEU A 302 -21.21 -21.35 -17.63
C LEU A 302 -21.50 -20.88 -19.07
N LEU A 303 -22.47 -21.50 -19.74
CA LEU A 303 -22.88 -21.10 -21.09
C LEU A 303 -23.40 -19.66 -21.11
N THR A 304 -24.23 -19.28 -20.14
CA THR A 304 -24.75 -17.91 -20.01
C THR A 304 -23.62 -16.90 -19.84
N ALA A 305 -22.66 -17.19 -18.95
CA ALA A 305 -21.51 -16.33 -18.72
C ALA A 305 -20.60 -16.27 -19.97
N PHE A 306 -20.37 -17.40 -20.63
CA PHE A 306 -19.59 -17.49 -21.85
C PHE A 306 -20.19 -16.64 -22.99
N GLU A 307 -21.49 -16.77 -23.24
CA GLU A 307 -22.20 -15.97 -24.24
C GLU A 307 -22.13 -14.47 -23.95
N GLN A 308 -22.30 -14.09 -22.67
CA GLN A 308 -22.20 -12.70 -22.23
C GLN A 308 -20.79 -12.14 -22.43
N VAL A 309 -19.75 -12.90 -22.04
CA VAL A 309 -18.35 -12.49 -22.24
C VAL A 309 -18.02 -12.43 -23.74
N ASN A 310 -18.46 -13.40 -24.54
CA ASN A 310 -18.21 -13.43 -25.98
C ASN A 310 -18.83 -12.21 -26.68
N SER A 311 -20.09 -11.88 -26.36
CA SER A 311 -20.76 -10.70 -26.89
C SER A 311 -20.05 -9.40 -26.49
N ASN A 312 -19.60 -9.30 -25.23
CA ASN A 312 -18.86 -8.13 -24.76
C ASN A 312 -17.48 -8.02 -25.45
N PHE A 313 -16.80 -9.15 -25.64
CA PHE A 313 -15.50 -9.22 -26.27
C PHE A 313 -15.54 -8.77 -27.72
N GLY A 314 -16.46 -9.31 -28.53
CA GLY A 314 -16.61 -8.90 -29.92
C GLY A 314 -16.93 -7.41 -30.07
N MET A 315 -17.77 -6.87 -29.17
CA MET A 315 -18.13 -5.44 -29.17
C MET A 315 -16.94 -4.54 -28.79
N LEU A 316 -16.22 -4.85 -27.71
CA LEU A 316 -15.04 -4.09 -27.28
C LEU A 316 -13.92 -4.18 -28.32
N PHE A 317 -13.68 -5.36 -28.89
CA PHE A 317 -12.68 -5.55 -29.94
C PHE A 317 -12.97 -4.67 -31.16
N LYS A 318 -14.23 -4.67 -31.63
CA LYS A 318 -14.65 -3.85 -32.77
C LYS A 318 -14.50 -2.36 -32.50
N HIS A 319 -14.77 -1.92 -31.27
CA HIS A 319 -14.57 -0.53 -30.86
C HIS A 319 -13.09 -0.16 -30.85
N LEU A 320 -12.24 -1.02 -30.28
CA LEU A 320 -10.80 -0.80 -30.13
C LEU A 320 -10.06 -0.73 -31.47
N PHE A 321 -10.42 -1.58 -32.43
CA PHE A 321 -9.78 -1.64 -33.75
C PHE A 321 -10.51 -0.85 -34.85
N GLY A 322 -11.65 -0.22 -34.53
CA GLY A 322 -12.47 0.53 -35.51
C GLY A 322 -13.09 -0.36 -36.59
N GLY A 323 -13.25 -1.66 -36.30
CA GLY A 323 -13.64 -2.70 -37.24
C GLY A 323 -13.07 -4.07 -36.83
N GLY A 324 -13.29 -5.09 -37.66
CA GLY A 324 -12.88 -6.47 -37.35
C GLY A 324 -13.92 -7.23 -36.53
N GLU A 325 -13.66 -8.53 -36.35
CA GLU A 325 -14.49 -9.47 -35.61
C GLU A 325 -13.60 -10.30 -34.68
N ALA A 326 -14.11 -10.62 -33.49
CA ALA A 326 -13.42 -11.49 -32.55
C ALA A 326 -14.45 -12.30 -31.76
N ASP A 327 -14.17 -13.60 -31.65
CA ASP A 327 -15.04 -14.58 -31.03
C ASP A 327 -14.22 -15.54 -30.16
N LEU A 328 -14.82 -15.93 -29.05
CA LEU A 328 -14.35 -17.02 -28.20
C LEU A 328 -14.97 -18.32 -28.72
N VAL A 329 -14.15 -19.36 -28.86
CA VAL A 329 -14.60 -20.68 -29.32
C VAL A 329 -14.21 -21.73 -28.28
N MET A 330 -15.18 -22.58 -27.91
CA MET A 330 -14.92 -23.76 -27.09
C MET A 330 -14.31 -24.87 -27.97
N VAL A 331 -13.18 -25.41 -27.55
CA VAL A 331 -12.41 -26.43 -28.27
C VAL A 331 -12.23 -27.69 -27.39
N GLU A 332 -11.80 -28.80 -27.99
CA GLU A 332 -11.45 -30.07 -27.32
C GLU A 332 -12.60 -30.94 -26.77
N SER A 333 -13.77 -30.39 -26.42
CA SER A 333 -14.92 -31.17 -25.94
C SER A 333 -16.27 -30.53 -26.28
N ASP A 334 -17.32 -31.36 -26.40
CA ASP A 334 -18.71 -30.92 -26.53
C ASP A 334 -19.33 -30.54 -25.17
N ASP A 335 -18.73 -30.96 -24.04
CA ASP A 335 -19.18 -30.55 -22.70
C ASP A 335 -18.50 -29.22 -22.31
N PRO A 336 -19.26 -28.14 -22.08
CA PRO A 336 -18.69 -26.84 -21.68
C PRO A 336 -17.83 -26.90 -20.42
N LEU A 337 -18.05 -27.87 -19.52
CA LEU A 337 -17.27 -28.02 -18.29
C LEU A 337 -15.88 -28.62 -18.52
N GLU A 338 -15.66 -29.31 -19.65
CA GLU A 338 -14.40 -29.98 -19.99
C GLU A 338 -13.71 -29.35 -21.21
N ALA A 339 -14.36 -28.37 -21.86
CA ALA A 339 -13.84 -27.70 -23.06
C ALA A 339 -12.75 -26.67 -22.74
N GLY A 340 -11.74 -26.59 -23.61
CA GLY A 340 -10.76 -25.51 -23.64
C GLY A 340 -11.34 -24.24 -24.29
N LEU A 341 -10.71 -23.10 -24.06
CA LEU A 341 -11.10 -21.81 -24.66
C LEU A 341 -10.02 -21.33 -25.63
N GLU A 342 -10.41 -21.06 -26.87
CA GLU A 342 -9.53 -20.48 -27.89
C GLU A 342 -10.06 -19.12 -28.36
N ILE A 343 -9.15 -18.16 -28.52
CA ILE A 343 -9.46 -16.78 -28.92
C ILE A 343 -9.24 -16.66 -30.43
N MET A 344 -10.32 -16.45 -31.17
CA MET A 344 -10.30 -16.24 -32.61
C MET A 344 -10.54 -14.77 -32.90
N CYS A 345 -9.62 -14.14 -33.64
CA CYS A 345 -9.70 -12.70 -33.89
C CYS A 345 -9.30 -12.37 -35.32
N GLN A 346 -9.97 -11.36 -35.86
CA GLN A 346 -9.79 -10.86 -37.21
C GLN A 346 -9.70 -9.33 -37.17
N PRO A 347 -8.48 -8.77 -37.04
CA PRO A 347 -8.26 -7.34 -37.18
C PRO A 347 -8.65 -6.85 -38.58
N PRO A 348 -9.01 -5.56 -38.75
CA PRO A 348 -9.42 -5.00 -40.03
C PRO A 348 -8.35 -5.21 -41.11
N GLY A 349 -8.71 -5.94 -42.19
CA GLY A 349 -7.82 -6.23 -43.32
C GLY A 349 -6.96 -7.50 -43.18
N LYS A 350 -7.03 -8.24 -42.06
CA LYS A 350 -6.38 -9.55 -41.88
C LYS A 350 -7.40 -10.70 -41.93
N LYS A 351 -6.91 -11.93 -42.11
CA LYS A 351 -7.72 -13.15 -42.03
C LYS A 351 -7.87 -13.57 -40.57
N LEU A 352 -8.92 -14.36 -40.28
CA LEU A 352 -9.13 -14.97 -38.97
C LEU A 352 -7.89 -15.78 -38.55
N SER A 353 -7.35 -15.46 -37.38
CA SER A 353 -6.16 -16.11 -36.83
C SER A 353 -6.27 -16.25 -35.31
N THR A 354 -5.55 -17.24 -34.77
CA THR A 354 -5.40 -17.40 -33.33
C THR A 354 -4.53 -16.28 -32.74
N MET A 355 -4.77 -15.92 -31.48
CA MET A 355 -4.08 -14.82 -30.80
C MET A 355 -2.54 -14.91 -30.90
N SER A 356 -1.97 -16.12 -30.88
CA SER A 356 -0.52 -16.35 -30.94
C SER A 356 0.15 -15.88 -32.25
N LEU A 357 -0.63 -15.64 -33.31
CA LEU A 357 -0.15 -15.23 -34.63
C LEU A 357 -0.25 -13.71 -34.89
N LEU A 358 -0.71 -12.92 -33.92
CA LEU A 358 -0.82 -11.46 -34.01
C LEU A 358 0.49 -10.71 -33.71
N SER A 359 0.59 -9.44 -34.11
CA SER A 359 1.69 -8.54 -33.74
C SER A 359 1.69 -8.27 -32.22
N GLY A 360 2.85 -8.03 -31.60
CA GLY A 360 2.95 -7.83 -30.14
C GLY A 360 1.99 -6.78 -29.57
N GLY A 361 1.85 -5.63 -30.24
CA GLY A 361 0.88 -4.60 -29.83
C GLY A 361 -0.59 -5.00 -30.05
N GLU A 362 -0.89 -5.78 -31.10
CA GLU A 362 -2.23 -6.31 -31.36
C GLU A 362 -2.60 -7.40 -30.34
N GLN A 363 -1.64 -8.23 -29.93
CA GLN A 363 -1.83 -9.23 -28.87
C GLN A 363 -2.18 -8.58 -27.54
N THR A 364 -1.45 -7.54 -27.15
CA THR A 364 -1.73 -6.82 -25.89
C THR A 364 -3.11 -6.18 -25.91
N LEU A 365 -3.47 -5.50 -27.00
CA LEU A 365 -4.81 -4.91 -27.14
C LEU A 365 -5.93 -5.95 -27.14
N THR A 366 -5.73 -7.09 -27.79
CA THR A 366 -6.71 -8.18 -27.84
C THR A 366 -6.89 -8.82 -26.45
N ALA A 367 -5.79 -9.06 -25.74
CA ALA A 367 -5.83 -9.57 -24.37
C ALA A 367 -6.56 -8.58 -23.43
N LEU A 368 -6.27 -7.30 -23.58
CA LEU A 368 -6.87 -6.24 -22.79
C LEU A 368 -8.39 -6.15 -23.05
N ALA A 369 -8.82 -6.24 -24.32
CA ALA A 369 -10.22 -6.31 -24.68
C ALA A 369 -10.95 -7.51 -24.06
N LEU A 370 -10.30 -8.68 -23.98
CA LEU A 370 -10.86 -9.86 -23.33
C LEU A 370 -11.00 -9.68 -21.81
N ILE A 371 -9.95 -9.17 -21.16
CA ILE A 371 -9.98 -8.89 -19.72
C ILE A 371 -11.14 -7.95 -19.40
N PHE A 372 -11.29 -6.87 -20.17
CA PHE A 372 -12.40 -5.94 -20.00
C PHE A 372 -13.78 -6.53 -20.35
N ALA A 373 -13.86 -7.43 -21.32
CA ALA A 373 -15.11 -8.13 -21.64
C ALA A 373 -15.59 -9.01 -20.49
N VAL A 374 -14.66 -9.67 -19.80
CA VAL A 374 -14.93 -10.42 -18.57
C VAL A 374 -15.36 -9.48 -17.45
N PHE A 375 -14.69 -8.34 -17.28
CA PHE A 375 -15.09 -7.32 -16.30
C PHE A 375 -16.50 -6.77 -16.56
N LEU A 376 -16.91 -6.60 -17.82
CA LEU A 376 -18.28 -6.14 -18.15
C LEU A 376 -19.36 -7.20 -17.82
N ALA A 377 -19.01 -8.48 -17.81
CA ALA A 377 -19.98 -9.52 -17.45
C ALA A 377 -20.34 -9.49 -15.95
N ASN A 378 -19.39 -9.13 -15.10
CA ASN A 378 -19.61 -8.90 -13.67
C ASN A 378 -18.81 -7.68 -13.18
N PRO A 379 -19.38 -6.46 -13.27
CA PRO A 379 -18.64 -5.23 -13.05
C PRO A 379 -18.25 -5.05 -11.58
N ALA A 380 -16.95 -4.90 -11.34
CA ALA A 380 -16.42 -4.53 -10.04
C ALA A 380 -16.58 -3.02 -9.78
N PRO A 381 -16.75 -2.58 -8.52
CA PRO A 381 -16.89 -1.16 -8.20
C PRO A 381 -15.60 -0.35 -8.44
N ILE A 382 -14.43 -1.00 -8.38
CA ILE A 382 -13.12 -0.37 -8.60
C ILE A 382 -12.27 -1.30 -9.47
N CYS A 383 -11.63 -0.74 -10.50
CA CYS A 383 -10.66 -1.43 -11.36
C CYS A 383 -9.33 -0.68 -11.30
N VAL A 384 -8.24 -1.38 -10.94
CA VAL A 384 -6.88 -0.81 -10.87
C VAL A 384 -6.06 -1.34 -12.03
N LEU A 385 -5.46 -0.43 -12.79
CA LEU A 385 -4.64 -0.73 -13.96
C LEU A 385 -3.24 -0.15 -13.75
N ASP A 386 -2.22 -0.99 -13.71
CA ASP A 386 -0.83 -0.59 -13.46
C ASP A 386 0.02 -0.80 -14.70
N GLU A 387 0.51 0.30 -15.28
CA GLU A 387 1.37 0.37 -16.48
C GLU A 387 0.90 -0.47 -17.68
N VAL A 388 -0.42 -0.67 -17.80
CA VAL A 388 -1.03 -1.45 -18.89
C VAL A 388 -0.81 -0.85 -20.28
N ASP A 389 -0.45 0.43 -20.35
CA ASP A 389 -0.15 1.17 -21.57
C ASP A 389 1.35 1.19 -21.94
N ALA A 390 2.24 0.65 -21.09
CA ALA A 390 3.68 0.58 -21.36
C ALA A 390 4.07 -0.12 -22.68
N PRO A 391 3.41 -1.22 -23.14
CA PRO A 391 3.74 -1.87 -24.41
C PRO A 391 3.00 -1.30 -25.62
N LEU A 392 2.20 -0.23 -25.47
CA LEU A 392 1.40 0.36 -26.53
C LEU A 392 2.08 1.59 -27.14
N ASP A 393 1.82 1.87 -28.42
CA ASP A 393 2.22 3.12 -29.08
C ASP A 393 1.14 4.21 -28.91
N ASP A 394 1.46 5.47 -29.20
CA ASP A 394 0.56 6.63 -29.00
C ASP A 394 -0.84 6.43 -29.62
N ALA A 395 -0.90 5.77 -30.78
CA ALA A 395 -2.15 5.49 -31.48
C ALA A 395 -3.00 4.44 -30.75
N ASN A 396 -2.38 3.38 -30.24
CA ASN A 396 -3.07 2.32 -29.49
C ASN A 396 -3.40 2.75 -28.05
N VAL A 397 -2.60 3.63 -27.44
CA VAL A 397 -2.94 4.26 -26.16
C VAL A 397 -4.21 5.11 -26.29
N THR A 398 -4.36 5.86 -27.39
CA THR A 398 -5.59 6.61 -27.66
C THR A 398 -6.82 5.69 -27.73
N ARG A 399 -6.70 4.56 -28.43
CA ARG A 399 -7.77 3.55 -28.53
C ARG A 399 -8.11 2.91 -27.18
N PHE A 400 -7.09 2.66 -26.36
CA PHE A 400 -7.28 2.18 -24.99
C PHE A 400 -8.05 3.20 -24.14
N CYS A 401 -7.72 4.50 -24.20
CA CYS A 401 -8.47 5.53 -23.51
C CYS A 401 -9.93 5.62 -24.00
N ASP A 402 -10.17 5.52 -25.30
CA ASP A 402 -11.54 5.54 -25.86
C ASP A 402 -12.38 4.34 -25.35
N MET A 403 -11.76 3.16 -25.24
CA MET A 403 -12.40 1.99 -24.67
C MET A 403 -12.72 2.18 -23.17
N LEU A 404 -11.82 2.79 -22.39
CA LEU A 404 -12.07 3.10 -20.98
C LEU A 404 -13.24 4.07 -20.82
N ASP A 405 -13.31 5.11 -21.66
CA ASP A 405 -14.42 6.06 -21.68
C ASP A 405 -15.75 5.35 -21.96
N GLU A 406 -15.76 4.42 -22.92
CA GLU A 406 -16.94 3.62 -23.25
C GLU A 406 -17.35 2.69 -22.10
N MET A 407 -16.39 2.11 -21.37
CA MET A 407 -16.69 1.30 -20.18
C MET A 407 -17.24 2.14 -19.02
N CYS A 408 -16.66 3.32 -18.75
CA CYS A 408 -17.17 4.27 -17.76
C CYS A 408 -18.60 4.75 -18.06
N ARG A 409 -19.00 4.80 -19.35
CA ARG A 409 -20.38 5.15 -19.74
C ARG A 409 -21.37 4.02 -19.52
N ARG A 410 -20.94 2.78 -19.68
CA ARG A 410 -21.80 1.59 -19.59
C ARG A 410 -21.92 1.06 -18.17
N THR A 411 -20.96 1.39 -17.31
CA THR A 411 -20.80 0.78 -16.00
C THR A 411 -20.43 1.84 -14.97
N ASP A 412 -20.95 1.72 -13.74
CA ASP A 412 -20.58 2.58 -12.60
C ASP A 412 -19.20 2.22 -11.99
N THR A 413 -18.28 1.62 -12.76
CA THR A 413 -16.95 1.20 -12.32
C THR A 413 -16.00 2.39 -12.26
N ARG A 414 -15.26 2.53 -11.15
CA ARG A 414 -14.22 3.55 -11.01
C ARG A 414 -12.87 2.99 -11.43
N PHE A 415 -12.23 3.60 -12.41
CA PHE A 415 -10.89 3.22 -12.86
C PHE A 415 -9.81 4.02 -12.14
N LEU A 416 -8.81 3.32 -11.61
CA LEU A 416 -7.57 3.89 -11.06
C LEU A 416 -6.43 3.43 -11.96
N ILE A 417 -5.79 4.36 -12.67
CA ILE A 417 -4.72 4.05 -13.62
C ILE A 417 -3.41 4.61 -13.11
N ILE A 418 -2.39 3.75 -13.07
CA ILE A 418 -1.00 4.10 -12.78
C ILE A 418 -0.26 4.04 -14.11
N THR A 419 0.25 5.18 -14.56
CA THR A 419 0.91 5.31 -15.87
C THR A 419 1.89 6.47 -15.85
N HIS A 420 2.90 6.41 -16.72
CA HIS A 420 3.77 7.53 -17.07
C HIS A 420 3.49 8.10 -18.48
N HIS A 421 2.47 7.58 -19.19
CA HIS A 421 2.17 7.93 -20.57
C HIS A 421 1.34 9.22 -20.67
N ALA A 422 1.87 10.22 -21.38
CA ALA A 422 1.28 11.56 -21.43
C ALA A 422 -0.15 11.59 -22.03
N VAL A 423 -0.42 10.75 -23.04
CA VAL A 423 -1.74 10.64 -23.68
C VAL A 423 -2.80 10.13 -22.69
N THR A 424 -2.48 9.08 -21.92
CA THR A 424 -3.36 8.53 -20.90
C THR A 424 -3.64 9.57 -19.81
N MET A 425 -2.60 10.26 -19.32
CA MET A 425 -2.75 11.31 -18.30
C MET A 425 -3.67 12.45 -18.75
N ALA A 426 -3.60 12.86 -20.02
CA ALA A 426 -4.41 13.94 -20.56
C ALA A 426 -5.90 13.61 -20.66
N ARG A 427 -6.26 12.31 -20.68
CA ARG A 427 -7.65 11.83 -20.83
C ARG A 427 -8.31 11.47 -19.50
N MET A 428 -7.65 11.68 -18.36
CA MET A 428 -8.18 11.35 -17.04
C MET A 428 -8.94 12.52 -16.40
N ASP A 429 -9.93 12.22 -15.56
CA ASP A 429 -10.69 13.25 -14.83
C ASP A 429 -9.86 13.96 -13.75
N ARG A 430 -8.99 13.21 -13.06
CA ARG A 430 -8.18 13.69 -11.94
C ARG A 430 -6.86 12.95 -11.89
N LEU A 431 -5.77 13.70 -11.72
CA LEU A 431 -4.42 13.16 -11.60
C LEU A 431 -3.98 13.18 -10.14
N PHE A 432 -3.36 12.09 -9.71
CA PHE A 432 -2.66 11.98 -8.44
C PHE A 432 -1.18 11.77 -8.74
N GLY A 433 -0.38 12.80 -8.59
CA GLY A 433 1.07 12.75 -8.72
C GLY A 433 1.70 12.30 -7.41
N VAL A 434 2.53 11.26 -7.45
CA VAL A 434 3.36 10.87 -6.30
C VAL A 434 4.72 11.52 -6.48
N THR A 435 5.12 12.35 -5.52
CA THR A 435 6.42 13.04 -5.52
C THR A 435 7.24 12.61 -4.32
N MET A 436 8.55 12.50 -4.48
CA MET A 436 9.47 12.21 -3.39
C MET A 436 10.28 13.48 -3.08
N GLN A 437 9.74 14.33 -2.22
CA GLN A 437 10.46 15.53 -1.75
C GLN A 437 11.63 15.16 -0.81
N GLU A 438 11.47 14.06 -0.05
CA GLU A 438 12.51 13.48 0.80
C GLU A 438 12.78 12.03 0.36
N GLN A 439 14.04 11.61 0.43
CA GLN A 439 14.44 10.27 0.00
C GLN A 439 13.78 9.21 0.91
N GLY A 440 12.86 8.43 0.34
CA GLY A 440 12.13 7.38 1.05
C GLY A 440 10.74 7.78 1.59
N VAL A 441 10.32 9.04 1.42
CA VAL A 441 8.96 9.50 1.80
C VAL A 441 8.21 9.97 0.55
N SER A 442 7.16 9.23 0.20
CA SER A 442 6.28 9.58 -0.92
C SER A 442 5.16 10.51 -0.44
N GLN A 443 5.01 11.66 -1.09
CA GLN A 443 3.91 12.60 -0.89
C GLN A 443 2.97 12.60 -2.09
N LEU A 444 1.67 12.55 -1.81
CA LEU A 444 0.61 12.57 -2.82
C LEU A 444 0.18 14.02 -3.10
N VAL A 445 0.27 14.42 -4.36
CA VAL A 445 -0.23 15.70 -4.87
C VAL A 445 -1.39 15.38 -5.81
N SER A 446 -2.50 16.13 -5.74
CA SER A 446 -3.64 15.91 -6.66
C SER A 446 -3.93 17.15 -7.49
N VAL A 447 -4.16 16.95 -8.79
CA VAL A 447 -4.60 17.98 -9.73
C VAL A 447 -5.90 17.52 -10.38
N ASP A 448 -6.91 18.38 -10.37
CA ASP A 448 -8.21 18.14 -10.99
C ASP A 448 -8.20 18.76 -12.40
N LEU A 449 -8.15 17.92 -13.43
CA LEU A 449 -8.00 18.36 -14.83
C LEU A 449 -9.29 19.03 -15.35
N LYS A 450 -10.47 18.51 -14.95
CA LYS A 450 -11.77 19.10 -15.30
C LYS A 450 -11.91 20.54 -14.78
N ARG A 451 -11.40 20.83 -13.58
CA ARG A 451 -11.38 22.19 -13.03
C ARG A 451 -10.34 23.10 -13.67
N ALA A 452 -9.18 22.56 -14.04
CA ALA A 452 -8.11 23.32 -14.67
C ALA A 452 -8.49 23.80 -16.09
N GLU A 453 -9.17 22.98 -16.89
CA GLU A 453 -9.66 23.39 -18.22
C GLU A 453 -10.68 24.53 -18.13
N THR A 454 -11.59 24.51 -17.16
CA THR A 454 -12.58 25.59 -16.94
C THR A 454 -12.00 26.89 -16.38
N MET A 455 -10.73 26.90 -15.92
CA MET A 455 -10.04 28.11 -15.43
C MET A 455 -9.13 28.75 -16.49
N VAL A 456 -8.85 28.04 -17.58
CA VAL A 456 -7.95 28.48 -18.67
C VAL A 456 -8.74 28.85 -19.94
N ALA A 457 -9.99 28.39 -20.07
CA ALA A 457 -10.97 28.90 -21.04
C ALA A 457 -11.72 30.13 -20.48
#